data_AF-A0A6L8KG39-F1
#
_entry.id   AF-A0A6L8KG39-F1
#
_cell.length_a   1.000
_cell.length_b   1.000
_cell.length_c   1.000
_cell.angle_alpha   90.00
_cell.angle_beta   90.00
_cell.angle_gamma   90.00
#
_symmetry.space_group_name_H-M   'P 1'
#
loop_
_entity.id
_entity.type
_entity.pdbx_description
1 polymer ?
#
loop_
_entity_poly.entity_id
_entity_poly.type
_entity_poly.pdbx_seq_one_letter_code
_entity_poly.pdbx_strand_id
1 'polypeptide(L)'
;MIKNHIILIIFLLSGCANQMERNSNTPSNQSHQNARLPDGIWKGTLQLVGAYSDNTDTNSDGEKIEKTTDFMVTICDGKGMFWPKLDDENYSISLTEYKNDSNYGNHLIYFQDADRNDKVKPSWVETQSMLLIEVSHNVLRAQWSRSVSNPKLGEENKERNFFISGIGPLKRTSDGCPVEMLQIYKERMEKLQ
;
A
#
# COMPACT_ATOMS: atom_id res chain seq x y z
N MET A 1 40.42 43.12 -56.41
CA MET A 1 41.25 42.88 -55.21
C MET A 1 40.42 42.14 -54.17
N ILE A 2 40.91 40.98 -53.74
CA ILE A 2 40.82 40.39 -52.37
C ILE A 2 39.39 40.31 -51.77
N LYS A 3 38.71 39.17 -51.93
CA LYS A 3 38.51 38.10 -50.92
C LYS A 3 37.83 38.60 -49.62
N ASN A 4 36.65 38.05 -49.30
CA ASN A 4 36.50 37.19 -48.12
C ASN A 4 35.11 36.56 -48.00
N HIS A 5 35.14 35.24 -48.11
CA HIS A 5 34.31 34.21 -47.48
C HIS A 5 33.26 34.68 -46.46
N ILE A 6 31.97 34.55 -46.81
CA ILE A 6 30.93 34.30 -45.81
C ILE A 6 30.71 32.79 -45.78
N ILE A 7 31.06 32.25 -44.63
CA ILE A 7 31.10 30.83 -44.31
C ILE A 7 29.69 30.26 -44.30
N LEU A 8 29.58 29.18 -45.06
CA LEU A 8 28.58 28.14 -45.04
C LEU A 8 28.41 27.59 -43.61
N ILE A 9 27.24 27.76 -42.99
CA ILE A 9 26.75 26.82 -41.96
C ILE A 9 25.37 26.36 -42.39
N ILE A 10 25.39 25.29 -43.16
CA ILE A 10 24.30 24.35 -43.37
C ILE A 10 24.01 23.70 -42.02
N PHE A 11 22.95 24.10 -41.32
CA PHE A 11 22.34 23.27 -40.30
C PHE A 11 21.31 22.37 -40.97
N LEU A 12 21.81 21.23 -41.46
CA LEU A 12 21.02 20.05 -41.76
C LEU A 12 20.40 19.55 -40.45
N LEU A 13 19.24 20.09 -40.09
CA LEU A 13 18.31 19.44 -39.18
C LEU A 13 17.47 18.44 -39.98
N SER A 14 18.14 17.47 -40.61
CA SER A 14 17.55 16.18 -40.93
C SER A 14 17.47 15.40 -39.62
N GLY A 15 16.53 15.79 -38.77
CA GLY A 15 16.05 14.91 -37.72
C GLY A 15 15.39 13.73 -38.41
N CYS A 16 16.08 12.58 -38.42
CA CYS A 16 15.51 11.31 -38.82
C CYS A 16 14.28 11.05 -37.94
N ALA A 17 13.10 11.41 -38.46
CA ALA A 17 11.86 10.82 -38.01
C ALA A 17 11.94 9.35 -38.42
N ASN A 18 12.53 8.53 -37.56
CA ASN A 18 12.30 7.10 -37.58
C ASN A 18 10.81 6.91 -37.31
N GLN A 19 10.02 6.89 -38.37
CA GLN A 19 8.74 6.20 -38.42
C GLN A 19 9.05 4.74 -38.16
N MET A 20 9.14 4.40 -36.88
CA MET A 20 9.07 3.03 -36.43
C MET A 20 7.63 2.60 -36.71
N GLU A 21 7.41 1.98 -37.87
CA GLU A 21 6.22 1.19 -38.17
C GLU A 21 6.10 0.13 -37.08
N ARG A 22 5.37 0.49 -36.03
CA ARG A 22 4.96 -0.43 -34.99
C ARG A 22 3.93 -1.33 -35.66
N ASN A 23 4.41 -2.48 -36.16
CA ASN A 23 3.59 -3.65 -36.43
C ASN A 23 2.79 -3.96 -35.16
N SER A 24 1.63 -3.33 -35.09
CA SER A 24 0.65 -3.47 -34.04
C SER A 24 -0.20 -4.67 -34.40
N ASN A 25 0.42 -5.84 -34.33
CA ASN A 25 -0.27 -7.05 -33.88
C ASN A 25 -0.62 -6.86 -32.39
N THR A 26 -1.34 -5.78 -32.08
CA THR A 26 -1.89 -5.52 -30.75
C THR A 26 -2.98 -6.56 -30.58
N PRO A 27 -2.83 -7.54 -29.69
CA PRO A 27 -3.96 -8.37 -29.32
C PRO A 27 -5.03 -7.44 -28.79
N SER A 28 -6.22 -7.54 -29.36
CA SER A 28 -7.40 -6.78 -29.00
C SER A 28 -7.56 -6.64 -27.48
N ASN A 29 -7.67 -5.41 -26.99
CA ASN A 29 -8.52 -4.91 -25.90
C ASN A 29 -9.33 -5.91 -25.03
N GLN A 30 -8.72 -6.96 -24.49
CA GLN A 30 -9.34 -7.91 -23.58
C GLN A 30 -8.28 -8.43 -22.59
N SER A 31 -8.23 -7.83 -21.39
CA SER A 31 -7.95 -8.49 -20.08
C SER A 31 -7.27 -7.61 -19.01
N HIS A 32 -6.99 -6.32 -19.27
CA HIS A 32 -6.41 -5.46 -18.22
C HIS A 32 -7.39 -5.09 -17.07
N GLN A 33 -8.64 -5.58 -17.13
CA GLN A 33 -9.57 -5.49 -16.02
C GLN A 33 -9.28 -6.66 -15.06
N ASN A 34 -8.69 -6.36 -13.90
CA ASN A 34 -8.37 -7.28 -12.80
C ASN A 34 -7.10 -8.13 -12.99
N ALA A 35 -5.94 -7.48 -13.05
CA ALA A 35 -4.69 -8.16 -12.74
C ALA A 35 -4.68 -8.51 -11.24
N ARG A 36 -4.88 -9.80 -10.94
CA ARG A 36 -4.90 -10.33 -9.59
C ARG A 36 -3.46 -10.49 -9.07
N LEU A 37 -3.21 -10.11 -7.82
CA LEU A 37 -1.92 -10.39 -7.16
C LEU A 37 -1.62 -11.90 -7.23
N PRO A 38 -0.36 -12.30 -7.47
CA PRO A 38 0.01 -13.69 -7.34
C PRO A 38 -0.22 -14.16 -5.90
N ASP A 39 -0.66 -15.40 -5.74
CA ASP A 39 -0.80 -16.01 -4.42
C ASP A 39 0.58 -16.15 -3.75
N GLY A 40 0.65 -16.04 -2.43
CA GLY A 40 1.90 -16.22 -1.69
C GLY A 40 1.96 -15.47 -0.35
N ILE A 41 3.15 -15.47 0.24
CA ILE A 41 3.46 -14.76 1.48
C ILE A 41 4.67 -13.86 1.27
N TRP A 42 4.55 -12.60 1.68
CA TRP A 42 5.64 -11.63 1.71
C TRP A 42 5.88 -11.16 3.13
N LYS A 43 7.14 -10.99 3.51
CA LYS A 43 7.55 -10.50 4.83
C LYS A 43 8.61 -9.43 4.70
N GLY A 44 8.59 -8.46 5.59
CA GLY A 44 9.60 -7.42 5.63
C GLY A 44 9.36 -6.46 6.76
N THR A 45 10.21 -5.46 6.84
CA THR A 45 10.21 -4.52 7.96
C THR A 45 9.95 -3.12 7.43
N LEU A 46 9.02 -2.40 8.06
CA LEU A 46 8.64 -1.04 7.71
C LEU A 46 9.13 -0.09 8.81
N GLN A 47 9.67 1.05 8.39
CA GLN A 47 9.93 2.17 9.29
C GLN A 47 8.67 3.03 9.35
N LEU A 48 8.10 3.15 10.55
CA LEU A 48 6.85 3.84 10.83
C LEU A 48 7.13 5.21 11.43
N VAL A 49 6.39 6.21 10.98
CA VAL A 49 6.36 7.57 11.51
C VAL A 49 4.92 8.00 11.73
N GLY A 50 4.64 8.68 12.85
CA GLY A 50 3.28 9.07 13.20
C GLY A 50 3.16 10.47 13.81
N ALA A 51 1.91 10.90 14.01
CA ALA A 51 1.54 12.18 14.60
C ALA A 51 0.15 12.13 15.26
N TYR A 52 -0.05 13.03 16.23
CA TYR A 52 -1.35 13.32 16.86
C TYR A 52 -2.04 14.55 16.25
N SER A 53 -3.23 14.88 16.76
CA SER A 53 -4.07 15.97 16.23
C SER A 53 -3.46 17.36 16.31
N ASP A 54 -2.55 17.59 17.24
CA ASP A 54 -1.81 18.84 17.38
C ASP A 54 -0.56 18.91 16.46
N ASN A 55 -0.45 17.97 15.52
CA ASN A 55 0.70 17.78 14.63
C ASN A 55 2.02 17.54 15.37
N THR A 56 1.96 17.10 16.63
CA THR A 56 3.15 16.62 17.32
C THR A 56 3.47 15.21 16.84
N ASP A 57 4.75 14.97 16.54
CA ASP A 57 5.31 13.67 16.22
C ASP A 57 5.74 12.92 17.47
N THR A 58 5.26 13.31 18.66
CA THR A 58 5.66 12.74 19.95
C THR A 58 4.50 12.12 20.72
N ASN A 59 4.74 11.05 21.47
CA ASN A 59 3.78 10.41 22.37
C ASN A 59 3.58 11.21 23.69
N SER A 60 2.77 10.67 24.60
CA SER A 60 2.51 11.25 25.93
C SER A 60 3.77 11.44 26.78
N ASP A 61 4.81 10.66 26.52
CA ASP A 61 6.10 10.70 27.21
C ASP A 61 7.09 11.68 26.56
N GLY A 62 6.69 12.35 25.48
CA GLY A 62 7.52 13.29 24.72
C GLY A 62 8.50 12.62 23.76
N GLU A 63 8.37 11.31 23.53
CA GLU A 63 9.22 10.55 22.61
C GLU A 63 8.65 10.56 21.20
N LYS A 64 9.53 10.57 20.19
CA LYS A 64 9.08 10.51 18.79
C LYS A 64 8.31 9.22 18.49
N ILE A 65 7.24 9.35 17.72
CA ILE A 65 6.45 8.25 17.17
C ILE A 65 7.19 7.73 15.93
N GLU A 66 8.37 7.18 16.16
CA GLU A 66 9.20 6.53 15.15
C GLU A 66 9.52 5.13 15.63
N LYS A 67 9.06 4.12 14.88
CA LYS A 67 9.34 2.73 15.22
C LYS A 67 9.52 1.85 14.00
N THR A 68 10.18 0.73 14.21
CA THR A 68 10.38 -0.28 13.18
C THR A 68 9.44 -1.45 13.49
N THR A 69 8.72 -1.95 12.49
CA THR A 69 7.73 -3.01 12.67
C THR A 69 7.79 -4.01 11.53
N ASP A 70 7.78 -5.30 11.87
CA ASP A 70 7.68 -6.36 10.88
C ASP A 70 6.25 -6.50 10.38
N PHE A 71 6.11 -6.71 9.09
CA PHE A 71 4.86 -6.96 8.40
C PHE A 71 4.94 -8.25 7.62
N MET A 72 3.85 -9.01 7.68
CA MET A 72 3.57 -10.10 6.75
C MET A 72 2.36 -9.72 5.91
N VAL A 73 2.41 -10.01 4.62
CA VAL A 73 1.29 -9.92 3.70
C VAL A 73 1.03 -11.31 3.16
N THR A 74 -0.21 -11.75 3.23
CA THR A 74 -0.64 -12.99 2.59
C THR A 74 -1.62 -12.66 1.50
N ILE A 75 -1.45 -13.28 0.34
CA ILE A 75 -2.37 -13.18 -0.78
C ILE A 75 -2.81 -14.59 -1.12
N CYS A 76 -4.10 -14.85 -0.95
CA CYS A 76 -4.68 -16.16 -1.17
C CYS A 76 -5.98 -16.02 -1.93
N ASP A 77 -6.09 -16.76 -3.02
CA ASP A 77 -7.20 -16.62 -3.94
C ASP A 77 -7.38 -15.16 -4.44
N GLY A 78 -6.28 -14.40 -4.58
CA GLY A 78 -6.32 -12.98 -4.97
C GLY A 78 -6.84 -12.03 -3.90
N LYS A 79 -7.13 -12.54 -2.69
CA LYS A 79 -7.50 -11.74 -1.52
C LYS A 79 -6.24 -11.53 -0.68
N GLY A 80 -5.90 -10.27 -0.45
CA GLY A 80 -4.80 -9.86 0.40
C GLY A 80 -5.24 -9.59 1.84
N MET A 81 -4.37 -9.92 2.78
CA MET A 81 -4.40 -9.51 4.19
C MET A 81 -3.00 -9.09 4.60
N PHE A 82 -2.92 -8.15 5.53
CA PHE A 82 -1.65 -7.77 6.15
C PHE A 82 -1.69 -7.99 7.66
N TRP A 83 -0.54 -8.36 8.20
CA TRP A 83 -0.34 -8.82 9.57
C TRP A 83 0.83 -8.03 10.13
N PRO A 84 0.58 -6.95 10.88
CA PRO A 84 1.66 -6.25 11.55
C PRO A 84 2.10 -7.04 12.80
N LYS A 85 3.37 -6.88 13.17
CA LYS A 85 3.94 -7.33 14.43
C LYS A 85 4.12 -6.13 15.36
N LEU A 86 3.01 -5.54 15.83
CA LEU A 86 3.02 -4.24 16.49
C LEU A 86 3.74 -4.23 17.86
N ASP A 87 3.85 -5.41 18.48
CA ASP A 87 4.49 -5.67 19.78
C ASP A 87 5.50 -6.85 19.65
N ASP A 88 6.19 -7.23 20.74
CA ASP A 88 7.11 -8.39 20.77
C ASP A 88 6.43 -9.76 20.51
N GLU A 89 5.12 -9.75 20.30
CA GLU A 89 4.28 -10.91 20.05
C GLU A 89 4.33 -11.42 18.60
N ASN A 90 3.52 -12.44 18.31
CA ASN A 90 3.36 -13.00 16.97
C ASN A 90 2.66 -12.00 16.02
N TYR A 91 2.80 -12.25 14.71
CA TYR A 91 1.98 -11.58 13.70
C TYR A 91 0.50 -11.74 14.04
N SER A 92 -0.20 -10.62 14.18
CA SER A 92 -1.63 -10.61 14.48
C SER A 92 -2.40 -9.89 13.38
N ILE A 93 -3.64 -10.33 13.16
CA ILE A 93 -4.56 -9.62 12.28
C ILE A 93 -5.29 -8.60 13.14
N SER A 94 -5.31 -7.33 12.70
CA SER A 94 -5.97 -6.31 13.51
C SER A 94 -7.49 -6.44 13.39
N LEU A 95 -8.05 -6.71 12.20
CA LEU A 95 -9.50 -6.63 11.97
C LEU A 95 -10.05 -7.65 10.96
N THR A 96 -11.37 -7.82 10.97
CA THR A 96 -12.07 -8.97 10.36
C THR A 96 -12.39 -8.85 8.87
N GLU A 97 -12.34 -7.64 8.27
CA GLU A 97 -12.81 -7.40 6.90
C GLU A 97 -11.86 -6.55 6.06
N TYR A 98 -11.12 -7.21 5.17
CA TYR A 98 -10.26 -6.52 4.20
C TYR A 98 -10.95 -6.38 2.85
N LYS A 99 -10.94 -5.16 2.33
CA LYS A 99 -11.26 -4.84 0.94
C LYS A 99 -9.97 -4.83 0.13
N ASN A 100 -10.07 -5.30 -1.11
CA ASN A 100 -8.96 -5.41 -2.04
C ASN A 100 -9.34 -4.69 -3.33
N ASP A 101 -8.50 -3.74 -3.76
CA ASP A 101 -8.56 -3.11 -5.07
C ASP A 101 -7.22 -3.36 -5.77
N SER A 102 -7.25 -3.88 -6.99
CA SER A 102 -6.06 -4.38 -7.67
C SER A 102 -6.04 -3.97 -9.13
N ASN A 103 -4.95 -3.32 -9.50
CA ASN A 103 -4.59 -2.98 -10.87
C ASN A 103 -3.21 -3.58 -11.18
N TYR A 104 -2.81 -3.57 -12.44
CA TYR A 104 -1.55 -4.21 -12.87
C TYR A 104 -0.35 -3.66 -12.07
N GLY A 105 0.25 -4.54 -11.26
CA GLY A 105 1.40 -4.26 -10.41
C GLY A 105 1.14 -3.32 -9.22
N ASN A 106 -0.11 -2.92 -8.95
CA ASN A 106 -0.48 -1.97 -7.90
C ASN A 106 -1.74 -2.43 -7.18
N HIS A 107 -1.65 -2.60 -5.87
CA HIS A 107 -2.71 -3.24 -5.11
C HIS A 107 -2.92 -2.55 -3.77
N LEU A 108 -4.19 -2.30 -3.44
CA LEU A 108 -4.61 -1.67 -2.20
C LEU A 108 -5.42 -2.68 -1.39
N ILE A 109 -4.92 -2.98 -0.19
CA ILE A 109 -5.61 -3.78 0.81
C ILE A 109 -5.98 -2.82 1.94
N TYR A 110 -7.25 -2.75 2.34
CA TYR A 110 -7.67 -1.81 3.37
C TYR A 110 -8.88 -2.29 4.16
N PHE A 111 -9.07 -1.75 5.34
CA PHE A 111 -10.29 -1.90 6.12
C PHE A 111 -10.65 -0.60 6.81
N GLN A 112 -11.90 -0.52 7.26
CA GLN A 112 -12.34 0.52 8.18
C GLN A 112 -13.26 -0.11 9.22
N ASP A 113 -12.95 0.11 10.49
CA ASP A 113 -13.78 -0.29 11.63
C ASP A 113 -14.25 0.95 12.38
N ALA A 114 -15.42 0.85 13.01
CA ALA A 114 -15.99 1.93 13.78
C ALA A 114 -16.82 1.39 14.94
N ASP A 115 -16.64 1.94 16.13
CA ASP A 115 -17.51 1.63 17.27
C ASP A 115 -18.88 2.29 17.09
N ARG A 116 -19.82 1.50 16.58
CA ARG A 116 -21.21 1.90 16.32
C ARG A 116 -22.16 1.66 17.50
N ASN A 117 -21.65 1.50 18.72
CA ASN A 117 -22.50 1.38 19.92
C ASN A 117 -23.45 2.58 20.11
N ASP A 118 -23.08 3.73 19.54
CA ASP A 118 -23.90 4.94 19.50
C ASP A 118 -24.60 5.08 18.14
N LYS A 119 -25.92 5.31 18.16
CA LYS A 119 -26.77 5.39 16.97
C LYS A 119 -26.59 6.68 16.16
N VAL A 120 -25.90 7.69 16.71
CA VAL A 120 -25.79 9.02 16.10
C VAL A 120 -24.41 9.26 15.50
N LYS A 121 -23.33 8.94 16.24
CA LYS A 121 -21.94 9.05 15.76
C LYS A 121 -21.07 7.97 16.41
N PRO A 122 -20.16 7.32 15.65
CA PRO A 122 -19.29 6.30 16.23
C PRO A 122 -18.37 6.90 17.30
N SER A 123 -18.07 6.12 18.36
CA SER A 123 -17.16 6.58 19.41
C SER A 123 -15.73 6.70 18.90
N TRP A 124 -15.33 5.80 18.02
CA TRP A 124 -14.06 5.87 17.30
C TRP A 124 -14.22 5.24 15.92
N VAL A 125 -13.34 5.65 14.99
CA VAL A 125 -13.20 5.09 13.65
C VAL A 125 -11.72 4.81 13.43
N GLU A 126 -11.39 3.59 13.05
CA GLU A 126 -10.04 3.19 12.66
C GLU A 126 -10.03 2.81 11.18
N THR A 127 -9.06 3.33 10.45
CA THR A 127 -8.78 2.91 9.08
C THR A 127 -7.35 2.40 9.02
N GLN A 128 -7.14 1.26 8.37
CA GLN A 128 -5.80 0.86 7.97
C GLN A 128 -5.77 0.49 6.50
N SER A 129 -4.62 0.74 5.88
CA SER A 129 -4.40 0.42 4.47
C SER A 129 -2.97 -0.03 4.23
N MET A 130 -2.81 -0.87 3.21
CA MET A 130 -1.54 -1.37 2.69
C MET A 130 -1.58 -1.24 1.17
N LEU A 131 -0.78 -0.33 0.64
CA LEU A 131 -0.48 -0.24 -0.78
C LEU A 131 0.73 -1.13 -1.09
N LEU A 132 0.58 -2.00 -2.08
CA LEU A 132 1.61 -2.91 -2.58
C LEU A 132 1.91 -2.58 -4.03
N ILE A 133 3.19 -2.39 -4.33
CA ILE A 133 3.70 -2.18 -5.69
C ILE A 133 4.60 -3.36 -6.04
N GLU A 134 4.26 -4.07 -7.11
CA GLU A 134 5.08 -5.16 -7.62
C GLU A 134 6.36 -4.61 -8.25
N VAL A 135 7.50 -4.88 -7.62
CA VAL A 135 8.82 -4.55 -8.17
C VAL A 135 9.35 -5.73 -8.99
N SER A 136 9.10 -6.94 -8.50
CA SER A 136 9.40 -8.21 -9.17
C SER A 136 8.56 -9.32 -8.55
N HIS A 137 8.61 -10.53 -9.11
CA HIS A 137 7.97 -11.72 -8.53
C HIS A 137 8.31 -11.98 -7.06
N ASN A 138 9.51 -11.58 -6.62
CA ASN A 138 10.01 -11.87 -5.27
C ASN A 138 9.98 -10.66 -4.32
N VAL A 139 9.64 -9.48 -4.83
CA VAL A 139 9.77 -8.22 -4.06
C VAL A 139 8.57 -7.32 -4.32
N LEU A 140 7.92 -6.92 -3.23
CA LEU A 140 6.93 -5.85 -3.20
C LEU A 140 7.54 -4.62 -2.51
N ARG A 141 7.16 -3.43 -2.96
CA ARG A 141 7.26 -2.22 -2.15
C ARG A 141 5.93 -2.04 -1.43
N ALA A 142 5.98 -1.90 -0.11
CA ALA A 142 4.81 -1.69 0.71
C ALA A 142 4.79 -0.26 1.27
N GLN A 143 3.61 0.33 1.31
CA GLN A 143 3.28 1.47 2.14
C GLN A 143 2.08 1.11 3.00
N TRP A 144 2.26 1.16 4.32
CA TRP A 144 1.19 0.92 5.27
C TRP A 144 0.79 2.23 5.96
N SER A 145 -0.48 2.35 6.32
CA SER A 145 -0.95 3.43 7.18
C SER A 145 -2.05 2.96 8.13
N ARG A 146 -2.13 3.61 9.28
CA ARG A 146 -3.20 3.51 10.25
C ARG A 146 -3.62 4.91 10.68
N SER A 147 -4.92 5.15 10.68
CA SER A 147 -5.52 6.35 11.26
C SER A 147 -6.60 5.97 12.25
N VAL A 148 -6.67 6.70 13.35
CA VAL A 148 -7.74 6.59 14.35
C VAL A 148 -8.34 7.98 14.52
N SER A 149 -9.67 8.06 14.54
CA SER A 149 -10.41 9.27 14.85
C SER A 149 -11.44 8.98 15.94
N ASN A 150 -11.48 9.81 16.97
CA ASN A 150 -12.41 9.76 18.08
C ASN A 150 -13.19 11.08 18.12
N PRO A 151 -14.29 11.19 17.36
CA PRO A 151 -15.06 12.43 17.26
C PRO A 151 -15.81 12.79 18.55
N LYS A 152 -15.82 11.93 19.57
CA LYS A 152 -16.39 12.24 20.90
C LYS A 152 -15.46 13.10 21.75
N LEU A 153 -14.16 13.10 21.46
CA LEU A 153 -13.22 14.01 22.10
C LEU A 153 -13.34 15.42 21.51
N GLY A 154 -13.15 16.42 22.37
CA GLY A 154 -13.09 17.84 21.98
C GLY A 154 -11.97 18.10 20.97
N GLU A 155 -12.08 19.19 20.22
CA GLU A 155 -11.13 19.50 19.13
C GLU A 155 -9.71 19.78 19.63
N GLU A 156 -9.62 20.27 20.85
CA GLU A 156 -8.42 20.57 21.61
C GLU A 156 -7.72 19.33 22.18
N ASN A 157 -8.40 18.17 22.18
CA ASN A 157 -7.81 16.94 22.70
C ASN A 157 -6.83 16.35 21.67
N LYS A 158 -5.57 16.22 22.07
CA LYS A 158 -4.49 15.69 21.21
C LYS A 158 -4.75 14.26 20.72
N GLU A 159 -5.40 13.44 21.53
CA GLU A 159 -5.75 12.05 21.24
C GLU A 159 -6.99 11.91 20.36
N ARG A 160 -7.65 13.01 20.00
CA ARG A 160 -8.83 13.00 19.12
C ARG A 160 -8.56 12.27 17.82
N ASN A 161 -7.37 12.44 17.25
CA ASN A 161 -6.93 11.74 16.06
C ASN A 161 -5.46 11.34 16.19
N PHE A 162 -5.15 10.21 15.59
CA PHE A 162 -3.82 9.64 15.50
C PHE A 162 -3.59 9.15 14.07
N PHE A 163 -2.40 9.37 13.54
CA PHE A 163 -1.98 8.85 12.24
C PHE A 163 -0.58 8.26 12.34
N ILE A 164 -0.36 7.12 11.71
CA ILE A 164 0.96 6.52 11.56
C ILE A 164 1.06 5.88 10.18
N SER A 165 2.23 5.98 9.56
CA SER A 165 2.48 5.39 8.25
C SER A 165 3.92 4.93 8.13
N GLY A 166 4.17 4.00 7.23
CA GLY A 166 5.53 3.58 6.94
C GLY A 166 5.67 2.93 5.58
N ILE A 167 6.92 2.87 5.13
CA ILE A 167 7.28 2.29 3.84
C ILE A 167 8.40 1.27 4.02
N GLY A 168 8.41 0.24 3.19
CA GLY A 168 9.44 -0.78 3.27
C GLY A 168 9.34 -1.81 2.14
N PRO A 169 10.41 -2.56 1.87
CA PRO A 169 10.35 -3.70 0.97
C PRO A 169 9.80 -4.93 1.71
N LEU A 170 8.97 -5.71 1.03
CA LEU A 170 8.55 -7.05 1.47
C LEU A 170 9.13 -8.09 0.51
N LYS A 171 9.77 -9.13 1.05
CA LYS A 171 10.35 -10.23 0.29
C LYS A 171 9.41 -11.43 0.34
N ARG A 172 9.24 -12.11 -0.79
CA ARG A 172 8.45 -13.33 -0.85
C ARG A 172 9.14 -14.44 -0.06
N THR A 173 8.38 -15.11 0.80
CA THR A 173 8.83 -16.24 1.60
C THR A 173 8.08 -17.52 1.27
N SER A 174 6.99 -17.44 0.50
CA SER A 174 6.25 -18.62 0.01
C SER A 174 5.52 -18.28 -1.29
N ASP A 175 5.49 -19.25 -2.21
CA ASP A 175 4.77 -19.14 -3.48
C ASP A 175 3.30 -19.54 -3.41
N GLY A 176 2.86 -20.08 -2.26
CA GLY A 176 1.49 -20.52 -2.06
C GLY A 176 0.93 -20.10 -0.71
N CYS A 177 -0.29 -20.54 -0.45
CA CYS A 177 -0.97 -20.30 0.81
C CYS A 177 -0.95 -21.56 1.67
N PRO A 178 -0.27 -21.53 2.84
CA PRO A 178 -0.41 -22.59 3.83
C PRO A 178 -1.88 -22.81 4.19
N VAL A 179 -2.24 -24.07 4.45
CA VAL A 179 -3.62 -24.48 4.78
C VAL A 179 -4.17 -23.67 5.97
N GLU A 180 -3.33 -23.39 6.96
CA GLU A 180 -3.66 -22.57 8.13
C GLU A 180 -4.12 -21.16 7.73
N MET A 181 -3.44 -20.52 6.78
CA MET A 181 -3.84 -19.20 6.30
C MET A 181 -5.17 -19.28 5.57
N LEU A 182 -5.34 -20.27 4.68
CA LEU A 182 -6.61 -20.49 3.97
C LEU A 182 -7.78 -20.72 4.93
N GLN A 183 -7.56 -21.42 6.04
CA GLN A 183 -8.57 -21.63 7.07
C GLN A 183 -8.96 -20.31 7.75
N ILE A 184 -7.99 -19.48 8.12
CA ILE A 184 -8.27 -18.15 8.69
C ILE A 184 -9.04 -17.29 7.69
N TYR A 185 -8.70 -17.34 6.39
CA TYR A 185 -9.45 -16.66 5.34
C TYR A 185 -10.92 -17.10 5.32
N LYS A 186 -11.19 -18.41 5.34
CA LYS A 186 -12.57 -18.93 5.34
C LYS A 186 -13.33 -18.50 6.58
N GLU A 187 -12.78 -18.73 7.77
CA GLU A 187 -13.45 -18.42 9.04
C GLU A 187 -13.79 -16.94 9.22
N ARG A 188 -12.96 -16.05 8.68
CA ARG A 188 -13.16 -14.60 8.79
C ARG A 188 -14.09 -14.07 7.70
N MET A 189 -14.06 -14.64 6.49
CA MET A 189 -14.89 -14.18 5.38
C MET A 189 -16.30 -14.82 5.35
N GLU A 190 -16.48 -16.05 5.88
CA GLU A 190 -17.78 -16.75 5.89
C GLU A 190 -18.72 -16.28 7.01
N LYS A 191 -18.20 -15.68 8.09
CA LYS A 191 -19.04 -15.10 9.17
C LYS A 191 -19.86 -13.87 8.75
N LEU A 192 -19.87 -13.54 7.46
CA LEU A 192 -20.39 -12.30 6.89
C LEU A 192 -21.41 -12.52 5.76
N GLN A 193 -21.83 -13.78 5.55
CA GLN A 193 -22.97 -14.15 4.70
C GLN A 193 -24.15 -14.57 5.58
#